data_AF-A0A3S5DDD4-F1
#
_entry.id   AF-A0A3S5DDD4-F1
#
_cell.length_a   1.000
_cell.length_b   1.000
_cell.length_c   1.000
_cell.angle_alpha   90.00
_cell.angle_beta   90.00
_cell.angle_gamma   90.00
#
_symmetry.space_group_name_H-M   'P 1'
#
loop_
_entity.id
_entity.type
_entity.pdbx_description
1 polymer ?
#
loop_
_entity_poly.entity_id
_entity_poly.type
_entity_poly.pdbx_seq_one_letter_code
_entity_poly.pdbx_strand_id
1 'polypeptide(L)'
;MLLYVLSHYRQGHDRLFDYGSEIHEQLLDLLERYGPQRREQRPDMPFWRLKGDGFWELQNAEFCSTSGSRQPPKRELIEYNVAGGFDAVNFALVIKKRKLIDTLAQQILEAHFPTSIQEDIADEMGFDIRTSLRQRDPKFRQAVLRALQLSVCGLRLQYAPRQRPYSP
;
A
#
# COMPACT_ATOMS: atom_id res chain seq x y z
N MET A 1 -1.28 -6.17 -1.27
CA MET A 1 -1.42 -4.97 -2.12
C MET A 1 -0.07 -4.32 -2.40
N LEU A 2 0.58 -3.67 -1.44
CA LEU A 2 1.84 -2.95 -1.73
C LEU A 2 2.95 -3.85 -2.27
N LEU A 3 3.12 -5.07 -1.73
CA LEU A 3 4.05 -6.05 -2.29
C LEU A 3 3.73 -6.42 -3.74
N TYR A 4 2.46 -6.57 -4.08
CA TYR A 4 2.03 -6.84 -5.45
C TYR A 4 2.46 -5.71 -6.40
N VAL A 5 2.09 -4.47 -6.07
CA VAL A 5 2.42 -3.28 -6.87
C VAL A 5 3.94 -3.10 -7.02
N LEU A 6 4.69 -3.26 -5.92
CA LEU A 6 6.14 -3.16 -5.92
C LEU A 6 6.80 -4.23 -6.81
N SER A 7 6.29 -5.46 -6.79
CA SER A 7 6.77 -6.54 -7.67
C SER A 7 6.57 -6.18 -9.14
N HIS A 8 5.39 -5.68 -9.50
CA HIS A 8 5.09 -5.30 -10.88
C HIS A 8 5.93 -4.09 -11.34
N TYR A 9 6.13 -3.08 -10.51
CA TYR A 9 7.04 -1.97 -10.82
C TYR A 9 8.49 -2.45 -11.05
N ARG A 10 8.94 -3.44 -10.29
CA ARG A 10 10.27 -4.05 -10.51
C ARG A 10 10.36 -4.73 -11.87
N GLN A 11 9.28 -5.34 -12.33
CA GLN A 11 9.14 -6.00 -13.63
C GLN A 11 8.94 -5.01 -14.79
N GLY A 12 8.84 -3.71 -14.52
CA GLY A 12 8.71 -2.66 -15.54
C GLY A 12 7.27 -2.32 -15.90
N HIS A 13 6.31 -2.67 -15.04
CA HIS A 13 4.92 -2.26 -15.20
C HIS A 13 4.78 -0.74 -15.15
N ASP A 14 3.80 -0.22 -15.89
CA ASP A 14 3.40 1.18 -15.87
C ASP A 14 2.82 1.58 -14.51
N ARG A 15 2.59 2.89 -14.33
CA ARG A 15 2.27 3.46 -13.02
C ARG A 15 0.96 2.95 -12.43
N LEU A 16 -0.09 2.84 -13.23
CA LEU A 16 -1.46 2.59 -12.79
C LEU A 16 -1.89 1.18 -13.19
N PHE A 17 -2.64 0.54 -12.31
CA PHE A 17 -3.20 -0.79 -12.50
C PHE A 17 -4.70 -0.70 -12.58
N ASP A 18 -5.32 -1.24 -13.62
CA ASP A 18 -6.76 -1.39 -13.71
C ASP A 18 -7.24 -2.38 -12.62
N TYR A 19 -8.22 -1.95 -11.83
CA TYR A 19 -8.69 -2.73 -10.70
C TYR A 19 -9.25 -4.10 -11.12
N GLY A 20 -10.03 -4.13 -12.20
CA GLY A 20 -10.76 -5.34 -12.60
C GLY A 20 -9.85 -6.39 -13.22
N SER A 21 -9.01 -5.97 -14.15
CA SER A 21 -8.19 -6.88 -14.97
C SER A 21 -6.82 -7.21 -14.37
N GLU A 22 -6.23 -6.30 -13.58
CA GLU A 22 -4.85 -6.43 -13.11
C GLU A 22 -4.73 -6.58 -11.60
N ILE A 23 -5.77 -6.27 -10.82
CA ILE A 23 -5.69 -6.29 -9.36
C ILE A 23 -6.61 -7.36 -8.77
N HIS A 24 -7.86 -7.47 -9.25
CA HIS A 24 -8.91 -8.17 -8.51
C HIS A 24 -8.55 -9.63 -8.21
N GLU A 25 -8.36 -10.43 -9.25
CA GLU A 25 -8.15 -11.88 -9.14
C GLU A 25 -6.78 -12.20 -8.56
N GLN A 26 -5.73 -11.49 -8.99
CA GLN A 26 -4.37 -11.75 -8.54
C GLN A 26 -4.21 -11.42 -7.05
N LEU A 27 -4.78 -10.29 -6.60
CA LEU A 27 -4.73 -9.94 -5.19
C LEU A 27 -5.65 -10.83 -4.36
N LEU A 28 -6.77 -11.32 -4.90
CA LEU A 28 -7.65 -12.25 -4.22
C LEU A 28 -6.90 -13.55 -3.89
N ASP A 29 -6.28 -14.17 -4.89
CA ASP A 29 -5.48 -15.40 -4.74
C ASP A 29 -4.35 -15.21 -3.69
N LEU A 30 -3.64 -14.09 -3.73
CA LEU A 30 -2.60 -13.78 -2.74
C LEU A 30 -3.15 -13.61 -1.31
N LEU A 31 -4.34 -13.02 -1.16
CA LEU A 31 -4.99 -12.87 0.14
C LEU A 31 -5.51 -14.20 0.68
N GLU A 32 -5.90 -15.13 -0.19
CA GLU A 32 -6.28 -16.48 0.21
C GLU A 32 -5.08 -17.29 0.71
N ARG A 33 -3.91 -17.13 0.07
CA ARG A 33 -2.68 -17.86 0.42
C ARG A 33 -1.93 -17.25 1.61
N TYR A 34 -1.80 -15.92 1.66
CA TYR A 34 -0.92 -15.22 2.61
C TYR A 34 -1.64 -14.19 3.48
N GLY A 35 -2.91 -13.90 3.19
CA GLY A 35 -3.69 -12.93 3.93
C GLY A 35 -4.21 -13.46 5.27
N PRO A 36 -4.72 -12.56 6.13
CA PRO A 36 -5.39 -12.97 7.35
C PRO A 36 -6.65 -13.79 7.03
N GLN A 37 -6.93 -14.80 7.85
CA GLN A 37 -8.17 -15.59 7.72
C GLN A 37 -9.40 -14.71 7.93
N ARG A 38 -10.29 -14.71 6.94
CA ARG A 38 -11.54 -13.95 6.94
C ARG A 38 -12.62 -14.74 6.20
N ARG A 39 -13.88 -14.45 6.51
CA ARG A 39 -15.05 -15.05 5.86
C ARG A 39 -15.12 -14.72 4.36
N GLU A 40 -14.66 -13.53 3.98
CA GLU A 40 -14.60 -13.06 2.60
C GLU A 40 -13.34 -12.22 2.43
N GLN A 41 -12.53 -12.53 1.41
CA GLN A 41 -11.38 -11.71 1.05
C GLN A 41 -11.83 -10.50 0.24
N ARG A 42 -11.22 -9.35 0.52
CA ARG A 42 -11.68 -8.04 0.04
C ARG A 42 -10.54 -7.26 -0.58
N PRO A 43 -10.11 -7.61 -1.81
CA PRO A 43 -9.03 -6.91 -2.52
C PRO A 43 -9.41 -5.47 -2.92
N ASP A 44 -10.70 -5.17 -3.03
CA ASP A 44 -11.25 -3.82 -3.24
C ASP A 44 -10.84 -2.84 -2.14
N MET A 45 -10.82 -3.30 -0.88
CA MET A 45 -10.57 -2.45 0.28
C MET A 45 -9.16 -1.82 0.30
N PRO A 46 -8.06 -2.58 0.22
CA PRO A 46 -6.73 -1.99 0.20
C PRO A 46 -6.52 -1.12 -1.05
N PHE A 47 -7.07 -1.51 -2.22
CA PHE A 47 -6.97 -0.70 -3.44
C PHE A 47 -7.57 0.70 -3.27
N TRP A 48 -8.79 0.78 -2.74
CA TRP A 48 -9.47 2.05 -2.58
C TRP A 48 -8.92 2.91 -1.44
N ARG A 49 -8.54 2.28 -0.31
CA ARG A 49 -8.16 3.02 0.91
C ARG A 49 -6.78 3.67 0.83
N LEU A 50 -5.87 3.14 0.02
CA LEU A 50 -4.52 3.68 -0.14
C LEU A 50 -4.52 5.16 -0.57
N LYS A 51 -5.57 5.64 -1.25
CA LYS A 51 -5.69 7.07 -1.60
C LYS A 51 -5.68 8.00 -0.38
N GLY A 52 -6.16 7.51 0.77
CA GLY A 52 -6.12 8.24 2.03
C GLY A 52 -4.71 8.39 2.60
N ASP A 53 -3.78 7.57 2.09
CA ASP A 53 -2.39 7.56 2.48
C ASP A 53 -1.54 8.56 1.66
N GLY A 54 -2.11 9.32 0.73
CA GLY A 54 -1.38 10.43 0.10
C GLY A 54 -0.14 10.05 -0.74
N PHE A 55 0.10 8.76 -1.01
CA PHE A 55 1.08 8.29 -1.99
C PHE A 55 0.43 7.50 -3.13
N TRP A 56 -0.90 7.41 -3.13
CA TRP A 56 -1.68 6.58 -4.04
C TRP A 56 -2.71 7.43 -4.78
N GLU A 57 -2.73 7.30 -6.09
CA GLU A 57 -3.69 7.98 -6.97
C GLU A 57 -4.68 6.97 -7.53
N LEU A 58 -5.91 7.42 -7.76
CA LEU A 58 -6.92 6.69 -8.50
C LEU A 58 -7.39 7.53 -9.68
N GLN A 59 -7.55 6.91 -10.84
CA GLN A 59 -8.23 7.47 -12.01
C GLN A 59 -9.62 6.85 -12.14
N ASN A 60 -10.56 7.63 -12.70
CA ASN A 60 -11.97 7.25 -12.89
C ASN A 60 -12.74 7.01 -11.56
N ALA A 61 -12.14 7.31 -10.41
CA ALA A 61 -12.76 7.14 -9.11
C ALA A 61 -13.88 8.16 -8.85
N GLU A 62 -13.93 9.25 -9.61
CA GLU A 62 -14.98 10.26 -9.61
C GLU A 62 -16.34 9.74 -10.12
N PHE A 63 -16.35 8.65 -10.90
CA PHE A 63 -17.58 8.02 -11.37
C PHE A 63 -18.18 7.06 -10.34
N CYS A 64 -17.39 6.66 -9.35
CA CYS A 64 -17.82 5.74 -8.31
C CYS A 64 -18.69 6.43 -7.24
N SER A 65 -19.75 5.76 -6.83
CA SER A 65 -20.62 6.21 -5.76
C SER A 65 -19.98 5.96 -4.39
N THR A 66 -19.80 7.03 -3.61
CA THR A 66 -19.34 6.95 -2.21
C THR A 66 -20.38 7.48 -1.22
N SER A 67 -21.58 7.77 -1.69
CA SER A 67 -22.66 8.31 -0.87
C SER A 67 -23.23 7.19 0.00
N GLY A 68 -22.97 7.23 1.31
CA GLY A 68 -23.47 6.24 2.29
C GLY A 68 -22.44 5.19 2.73
N SER A 69 -21.27 5.12 2.10
CA SER A 69 -20.16 4.25 2.50
C SER A 69 -18.81 4.96 2.31
N ARG A 70 -17.77 4.53 3.03
CA ARG A 70 -16.40 5.07 2.81
C ARG A 70 -15.74 4.54 1.52
N GLN A 71 -16.43 3.67 0.77
CA GLN A 71 -15.89 2.93 -0.38
C GLN A 71 -17.01 2.49 -1.33
N PRO A 72 -16.83 2.64 -2.65
CA PRO A 72 -17.80 2.17 -3.65
C PRO A 72 -17.88 0.65 -3.69
N PRO A 73 -18.98 0.08 -4.21
CA PRO A 73 -19.08 -1.35 -4.43
C PRO A 73 -18.06 -1.80 -5.49
N LYS A 74 -17.55 -3.04 -5.33
CA LYS A 74 -16.58 -3.66 -6.26
C LYS A 74 -16.98 -3.51 -7.72
N ARG A 75 -18.27 -3.72 -8.03
CA ARG A 75 -18.80 -3.64 -9.40
C ARG A 75 -18.49 -2.30 -10.07
N GLU A 76 -18.52 -1.19 -9.33
CA GLU A 76 -18.29 0.15 -9.88
C GLU A 76 -16.80 0.38 -10.15
N LEU A 77 -15.91 -0.22 -9.36
CA LEU A 77 -14.48 -0.18 -9.65
C LEU A 77 -14.15 -0.86 -10.98
N ILE A 78 -14.88 -1.94 -11.30
CA ILE A 78 -14.73 -2.69 -12.55
C ILE A 78 -15.42 -1.96 -13.70
N GLU A 79 -16.68 -1.56 -13.52
CA GLU A 79 -17.52 -0.90 -14.53
C GLU A 79 -16.91 0.41 -15.02
N TYR A 80 -16.28 1.19 -14.13
CA TYR A 80 -15.65 2.46 -14.48
C TYR A 80 -14.15 2.36 -14.73
N ASN A 81 -13.60 1.14 -14.87
CA ASN A 81 -12.16 0.91 -15.12
C ASN A 81 -11.28 1.76 -14.20
N VAL A 82 -11.55 1.66 -12.90
CA VAL A 82 -10.80 2.44 -11.92
C VAL A 82 -9.38 1.92 -11.89
N ALA A 83 -8.45 2.77 -12.28
CA ALA A 83 -7.02 2.45 -12.26
C ALA A 83 -6.35 3.11 -11.06
N GLY A 84 -5.40 2.42 -10.43
CA GLY A 84 -4.76 2.90 -9.21
C GLY A 84 -3.30 2.53 -9.11
N GLY A 85 -2.50 3.37 -8.46
CA GLY A 85 -1.07 3.15 -8.31
C GLY A 85 -0.41 4.23 -7.47
N PHE A 86 0.91 4.18 -7.37
CA PHE A 86 1.66 5.26 -6.73
C PHE A 86 1.41 6.58 -7.47
N ASP A 87 1.41 7.68 -6.73
CA ASP A 87 1.45 9.01 -7.34
C ASP A 87 2.68 9.16 -8.23
N ALA A 88 2.67 10.17 -9.10
CA ALA A 88 3.73 10.37 -10.08
C ALA A 88 5.13 10.52 -9.44
N VAL A 89 5.23 11.14 -8.26
CA VAL A 89 6.50 11.42 -7.57
C VAL A 89 7.09 10.13 -7.01
N ASN A 90 6.27 9.36 -6.29
CA ASN A 90 6.65 8.10 -5.66
C ASN A 90 6.93 7.02 -6.71
N PHE A 91 6.12 6.94 -7.77
CA PHE A 91 6.39 6.06 -8.90
C PHE A 91 7.75 6.37 -9.55
N ALA A 92 7.99 7.64 -9.89
CA ALA A 92 9.26 8.06 -10.49
C ALA A 92 10.48 7.77 -9.60
N LEU A 93 10.31 7.84 -8.28
CA LEU A 93 11.36 7.51 -7.32
C LEU A 93 11.69 6.00 -7.32
N VAL A 94 10.67 5.14 -7.26
CA VAL A 94 10.89 3.69 -7.15
C VAL A 94 11.42 3.07 -8.44
N ILE A 95 10.94 3.51 -9.62
CA ILE A 95 11.43 2.98 -10.90
C ILE A 95 12.90 3.36 -11.18
N LYS A 96 13.36 4.53 -10.70
CA LYS A 96 14.76 4.97 -10.83
C LYS A 96 15.70 4.20 -9.90
N LYS A 97 15.17 3.60 -8.83
CA LYS A 97 15.96 2.97 -7.76
C LYS A 97 15.42 1.57 -7.47
N ARG A 98 15.70 0.57 -8.31
CA ARG A 98 15.26 -0.82 -8.09
C ARG A 98 15.60 -1.39 -6.70
N LYS A 99 16.75 -1.04 -6.12
CA LYS A 99 17.12 -1.43 -4.76
C LYS A 99 16.20 -0.86 -3.66
N LEU A 100 15.53 0.27 -3.94
CA LEU A 100 14.53 0.84 -3.04
C LEU A 100 13.30 -0.07 -2.97
N ILE A 101 12.90 -0.69 -4.09
CA ILE A 101 11.78 -1.63 -4.13
C ILE A 101 12.06 -2.82 -3.20
N ASP A 102 13.25 -3.41 -3.29
CA ASP A 102 13.64 -4.54 -2.41
C ASP A 102 13.66 -4.13 -0.93
N THR A 103 14.18 -2.94 -0.63
CA THR A 103 14.19 -2.42 0.73
C THR A 103 12.77 -2.19 1.28
N LEU A 104 11.86 -1.63 0.47
CA LEU A 104 10.47 -1.42 0.86
C LEU A 104 9.74 -2.77 1.06
N ALA A 105 9.95 -3.72 0.14
CA ALA A 105 9.36 -5.05 0.25
C ALA A 105 9.82 -5.76 1.52
N GLN A 106 11.12 -5.75 1.83
CA GLN A 106 11.63 -6.31 3.08
C GLN A 106 10.99 -5.65 4.31
N GLN A 107 10.89 -4.32 4.35
CA GLN A 107 10.28 -3.63 5.49
C GLN A 107 8.81 -4.01 5.69
N ILE A 108 8.05 -4.14 4.60
CA ILE A 108 6.64 -4.58 4.65
C ILE A 108 6.56 -6.03 5.13
N LEU A 109 7.41 -6.92 4.62
CA LEU A 109 7.48 -8.33 5.02
C LEU A 109 7.79 -8.46 6.52
N GLU A 110 8.84 -7.77 7.00
CA GLU A 110 9.26 -7.77 8.41
C GLU A 110 8.17 -7.23 9.34
N ALA A 111 7.41 -6.22 8.91
CA ALA A 111 6.40 -5.57 9.74
C ALA A 111 5.06 -6.32 9.81
N HIS A 112 4.70 -7.07 8.75
CA HIS A 112 3.34 -7.57 8.59
C HIS A 112 3.22 -9.09 8.43
N PHE A 113 4.33 -9.82 8.23
CA PHE A 113 4.31 -11.26 7.98
C PHE A 113 5.22 -12.01 8.96
N PRO A 114 4.84 -13.20 9.44
CA PRO A 114 5.73 -14.06 10.23
C PRO A 114 7.01 -14.40 9.46
N THR A 115 8.16 -14.46 10.16
CA THR A 115 9.47 -14.76 9.56
C THR A 115 9.46 -16.03 8.70
N SER A 116 8.66 -17.04 9.09
CA SER A 116 8.58 -18.33 8.40
C SER A 116 8.06 -18.26 6.96
N ILE A 117 7.34 -17.20 6.58
CA ILE A 117 6.75 -17.07 5.23
C ILE A 117 7.35 -15.91 4.42
N GLN A 118 8.26 -15.13 5.00
CA GLN A 118 8.81 -13.95 4.35
C GLN A 118 9.66 -14.30 3.12
N GLU A 119 10.46 -15.38 3.19
CA GLU A 119 11.28 -15.82 2.05
C GLU A 119 10.40 -16.34 0.92
N ASP A 120 9.37 -17.14 1.21
CA ASP A 120 8.46 -17.67 0.19
C ASP A 120 7.75 -16.55 -0.58
N ILE A 121 7.21 -15.54 0.13
CA ILE A 121 6.56 -14.39 -0.50
C ILE A 121 7.57 -13.57 -1.30
N ALA A 122 8.79 -13.38 -0.79
CA ALA A 122 9.81 -12.63 -1.49
C ALA A 122 10.26 -13.32 -2.79
N ASP A 123 10.50 -14.63 -2.74
CA ASP A 123 10.90 -15.42 -3.90
C ASP A 123 9.78 -15.43 -4.96
N GLU A 124 8.51 -15.66 -4.56
CA GLU A 124 7.37 -15.60 -5.48
C GLU A 124 7.20 -14.23 -6.13
N MET A 125 7.37 -13.16 -5.36
CA MET A 125 7.24 -11.78 -5.83
C MET A 125 8.52 -11.24 -6.50
N GLY A 126 9.59 -12.03 -6.56
CA GLY A 126 10.87 -11.67 -7.19
C GLY A 126 11.68 -10.59 -6.45
N PHE A 127 11.50 -10.44 -5.14
CA PHE A 127 12.26 -9.50 -4.31
C PHE A 127 13.61 -10.07 -3.84
N ASP A 128 14.66 -9.26 -3.88
CA ASP A 128 15.96 -9.63 -3.30
C ASP A 128 16.07 -9.11 -1.86
N ILE A 129 15.54 -9.88 -0.90
CA ILE A 129 15.55 -9.51 0.53
C ILE A 129 16.77 -10.07 1.30
N ARG A 130 17.56 -10.96 0.69
CA ARG A 130 18.71 -11.61 1.34
C ARG A 130 19.92 -10.67 1.41
N THR A 131 20.09 -9.78 0.44
CA THR A 131 21.16 -8.77 0.45
C THR A 131 20.91 -7.64 1.45
N SER A 132 19.66 -7.30 1.73
CA SER A 132 19.29 -6.18 2.60
C SER A 132 19.29 -6.53 4.10
N LEU A 133 19.11 -7.80 4.49
CA LEU A 133 19.38 -8.29 5.86
C LEU A 133 20.84 -8.05 6.29
N ARG A 134 21.79 -8.00 5.34
CA ARG A 134 23.20 -7.68 5.57
C ARG A 134 23.51 -6.18 5.57
N GLN A 135 22.62 -5.33 5.03
CA GLN A 135 22.78 -3.86 4.93
C GLN A 135 21.84 -3.10 5.89
N ARG A 136 21.77 -3.51 7.17
CA ARG A 136 20.96 -2.81 8.17
C ARG A 136 21.54 -1.40 8.45
N ASP A 137 21.02 -0.36 7.81
CA ASP A 137 21.13 1.02 8.30
C ASP A 137 19.87 1.41 9.08
N PRO A 138 19.93 1.46 10.43
CA PRO A 138 18.80 1.84 11.27
C PRO A 138 18.23 3.24 10.98
N LYS A 139 19.06 4.16 10.46
CA LYS A 139 18.65 5.54 10.18
C LYS A 139 17.84 5.64 8.88
N PHE A 140 18.17 4.83 7.88
CA PHE A 140 17.41 4.73 6.64
C PHE A 140 16.00 4.16 6.88
N ARG A 141 15.91 3.12 7.73
CA ARG A 141 14.62 2.54 8.18
C ARG A 141 13.72 3.61 8.83
N GLN A 142 14.25 4.45 9.71
CA GLN A 142 13.48 5.52 10.35
C GLN A 142 13.09 6.67 9.41
N ALA A 143 13.87 6.95 8.36
CA ALA A 143 13.56 7.99 7.39
C ALA A 143 12.43 7.56 6.44
N VAL A 144 12.45 6.31 5.99
CA VAL A 144 11.42 5.75 5.10
C VAL A 144 10.10 5.46 5.84
N LEU A 145 10.16 4.92 7.07
CA LEU A 145 8.97 4.73 7.90
C LEU A 145 8.28 6.05 8.25
N ARG A 146 9.04 7.13 8.46
CA ARG A 146 8.46 8.47 8.69
C ARG A 146 7.80 9.06 7.46
N ALA A 147 8.33 8.79 6.26
CA ALA A 147 7.70 9.21 5.02
C ALA A 147 6.36 8.48 4.77
N LEU A 148 6.21 7.24 5.25
CA LEU A 148 4.97 6.44 5.13
C LEU A 148 4.01 6.57 6.33
N GLN A 149 4.46 7.02 7.50
CA GLN A 149 3.60 7.23 8.68
C GLN A 149 2.78 8.53 8.65
N LEU A 150 3.18 9.52 7.86
CA LEU A 150 2.40 10.76 7.65
C LEU A 150 1.18 10.57 6.74
N SER A 151 1.08 9.37 6.19
CA SER A 151 0.12 8.96 5.20
C SER A 151 -1.00 8.13 5.83
N VAL A 152 -0.68 7.15 6.68
CA VAL A 152 -1.67 6.19 7.20
C VAL A 152 -2.32 6.61 8.54
N CYS A 153 -1.84 7.66 9.21
CA CYS A 153 -2.35 8.08 10.53
C CYS A 153 -3.12 9.40 10.50
N GLY A 154 -4.19 9.44 9.70
CA GLY A 154 -5.28 10.39 9.87
C GLY A 154 -6.33 9.91 10.87
N LEU A 155 -5.98 9.66 12.15
CA LEU A 155 -7.00 9.55 13.22
C LEU A 155 -6.47 9.98 14.61
N ARG A 156 -6.50 11.30 14.83
CA ARG A 156 -7.00 12.01 16.03
C ARG A 156 -6.65 11.42 17.42
N LEU A 157 -5.65 12.01 18.08
CA LEU A 157 -5.72 12.24 19.53
C LEU A 157 -6.20 13.67 19.77
N GLN A 158 -7.46 13.80 20.14
CA GLN A 158 -7.93 15.01 20.81
C GLN A 158 -7.38 14.96 22.25
N TYR A 159 -6.38 15.78 22.54
CA TYR A 159 -6.14 16.24 23.90
C TYR A 159 -6.07 17.76 23.85
N ALA A 160 -7.23 18.39 23.99
CA ALA A 160 -7.30 19.77 24.42
C ALA A 160 -7.14 19.77 25.95
N PRO A 161 -6.06 20.33 26.53
CA PRO A 161 -6.13 20.75 27.92
C PRO A 161 -7.12 21.92 28.01
N ARG A 162 -8.24 21.70 28.70
CA ARG A 162 -9.03 22.80 29.26
C ARG A 162 -8.11 23.58 30.20
N GLN A 163 -7.62 24.74 29.77
CA GLN A 163 -7.27 25.82 30.69
C GLN A 163 -8.26 26.96 30.48
N ARG A 164 -8.90 27.35 31.58
CA ARG A 164 -9.85 28.46 31.67
C ARG A 164 -9.13 29.78 31.36
N PRO A 165 -9.87 30.81 30.90
CA PRO A 165 -9.27 32.09 30.58
C PRO A 165 -8.84 32.83 31.85
N TYR A 166 -7.65 33.43 31.82
CA TYR A 166 -7.30 34.57 32.66
C TYR A 166 -7.10 35.77 31.72
N SER A 167 -7.72 36.88 32.04
CA SER A 167 -7.52 38.20 31.42
C SER A 167 -7.93 39.24 32.45
N PRO A 168 -7.44 40.48 32.32
CA PRO A 168 -6.08 40.93 32.56
C PRO A 168 -5.88 41.40 34.00
#